data_AF-A0AA90TZI2-F1
#
_entry.id   AF-A0AA90TZI2-F1
#
_cell.length_a   1.000
_cell.length_b   1.000
_cell.length_c   1.000
_cell.angle_alpha   90.00
_cell.angle_beta   90.00
_cell.angle_gamma   90.00
#
_symmetry.space_group_name_H-M   'P 1'
#
loop_
_entity.id
_entity.type
_entity.pdbx_description
1 polymer ?
#
loop_
_entity_poly.entity_id
_entity_poly.type
_entity_poly.pdbx_seq_one_letter_code
_entity_poly.pdbx_strand_id
1 'polypeptide(L)' 'MIYHTGEKPGKGTYRCTTCNRDVTLDNDTDKLPPCPKCYKTEYRKIS' A
#
# COMPACT_ATOMS: atom_id res chain seq x y z
N MET A 1 -2.80 7.59 -8.70
CA MET A 1 -1.39 7.58 -8.28
C MET A 1 -1.05 6.18 -7.80
N ILE A 2 0.08 5.64 -8.26
CA ILE A 2 0.64 4.36 -7.81
C ILE A 2 1.68 4.65 -6.74
N TYR A 3 1.70 3.84 -5.70
CA TYR A 3 2.61 3.91 -4.56
C TYR A 3 3.37 2.60 -4.44
N HIS A 4 4.59 2.68 -3.93
CA HIS A 4 5.49 1.56 -3.79
C HIS A 4 5.84 1.26 -2.34
N THR A 5 6.29 0.04 -2.14
CA THR A 5 6.82 -0.42 -0.85
C THR A 5 7.94 0.49 -0.36
N GLY A 6 7.96 0.81 0.92
CA GLY A 6 8.96 1.68 1.53
C GLY A 6 8.65 3.17 1.46
N GLU A 7 7.70 3.58 0.62
CA GLU A 7 7.19 4.96 0.60
C GLU A 7 6.30 5.22 1.82
N LYS A 8 6.21 6.49 2.22
CA LYS A 8 5.34 6.98 3.29
C LYS A 8 4.26 7.90 2.72
N PRO A 9 3.26 7.37 2.00
CA PRO A 9 2.18 8.19 1.43
C PRO A 9 1.17 8.70 2.46
N GLY A 10 1.40 8.42 3.74
CA GLY A 10 0.53 8.81 4.85
C GLY A 10 -0.60 7.81 5.08
N LYS A 11 -1.38 8.07 6.13
CA LYS A 11 -2.56 7.26 6.46
C LYS A 11 -3.54 7.18 5.28
N GLY A 12 -4.15 6.01 5.13
CA GLY A 12 -5.12 5.75 4.07
C GLY A 12 -5.20 4.29 3.68
N THR A 13 -6.11 4.00 2.76
CA THR A 13 -6.32 2.64 2.27
C THR A 13 -5.62 2.48 0.93
N TYR A 14 -4.76 1.45 0.83
CA TYR A 14 -3.96 1.13 -0.33
C TYR A 14 -4.34 -0.25 -0.85
N ARG A 15 -4.74 -0.32 -2.12
CA ARG A 15 -5.08 -1.58 -2.78
C ARG A 15 -3.97 -2.01 -3.72
N CYS A 16 -3.46 -3.22 -3.53
CA CYS A 16 -2.49 -3.82 -4.43
C CYS A 16 -3.10 -3.92 -5.83
N THR A 17 -2.38 -3.45 -6.84
CA THR A 17 -2.85 -3.46 -8.23
C THR A 17 -2.83 -4.85 -8.86
N THR A 18 -2.06 -5.78 -8.30
CA THR A 18 -1.89 -7.14 -8.85
C THR A 18 -2.88 -8.15 -8.28
N CYS A 19 -3.09 -8.16 -6.97
CA CYS A 19 -3.92 -9.17 -6.30
C CYS A 19 -5.17 -8.58 -5.62
N ASN A 20 -5.41 -7.27 -5.79
CA ASN A 20 -6.55 -6.53 -5.25
C ASN A 20 -6.65 -6.56 -3.73
N ARG A 21 -5.55 -6.84 -3.03
CA ARG A 21 -5.49 -6.86 -1.56
C ARG A 21 -5.45 -5.45 -0.99
N ASP A 22 -6.27 -5.22 0.02
CA ASP A 22 -6.28 -3.99 0.82
C ASP A 22 -5.24 -4.00 1.93
N VAL A 23 -4.54 -2.88 2.03
CA VAL A 23 -3.57 -2.54 3.08
C VAL A 23 -3.95 -1.16 3.59
N THR A 24 -4.41 -1.09 4.83
CA THR A 24 -4.71 0.18 5.48
C THR A 24 -3.48 0.60 6.28
N LEU A 25 -3.03 1.83 6.07
CA LEU A 25 -2.03 2.47 6.92
C LEU A 25 -2.78 3.38 7.91
N ASP A 26 -2.72 3.03 9.18
CA ASP A 26 -3.26 3.82 10.29
C ASP A 26 -2.30 4.93 10.74
N ASN A 27 -1.02 4.78 10.47
CA ASN A 27 0.03 5.74 10.84
C ASN A 27 0.59 6.43 9.58
N ASP A 28 0.86 7.74 9.67
CA ASP A 28 1.50 8.49 8.58
C ASP A 28 3.01 8.23 8.47
N THR A 29 3.61 7.71 9.53
CA THR A 29 5.04 7.37 9.57
C THR A 29 5.33 5.96 9.07
N ASP A 30 4.28 5.14 8.89
CA ASP A 30 4.39 3.77 8.42
C ASP A 30 4.83 3.70 6.97
N LYS A 31 5.74 2.77 6.70
CA LYS A 31 6.18 2.47 5.34
C LYS A 31 5.23 1.47 4.75
N LEU A 32 4.85 1.64 3.49
CA LEU A 32 4.07 0.61 2.82
C LEU A 32 4.84 -0.71 2.83
N PRO A 33 4.28 -1.80 3.39
CA PRO A 33 4.91 -3.11 3.35
C PRO A 33 4.67 -3.78 1.99
N PRO A 34 5.50 -4.76 1.60
CA PRO A 34 5.27 -5.54 0.39
C PRO A 34 3.99 -6.36 0.57
N CYS A 35 3.31 -6.66 -0.54
CA CYS A 35 2.00 -7.30 -0.45
C CYS A 35 2.12 -8.70 0.16
N PRO A 36 1.39 -9.05 1.24
CA PRO A 36 1.53 -10.35 1.89
C PRO A 36 1.06 -11.54 1.04
N LYS A 37 0.32 -11.27 -0.05
CA LYS A 37 -0.26 -12.31 -0.92
C LYS A 37 0.59 -12.60 -2.16
N CYS A 38 1.13 -11.56 -2.79
CA CYS A 38 1.86 -11.68 -4.06
C CYS A 38 3.27 -11.06 -4.02
N TYR A 39 3.69 -10.50 -2.88
CA TYR A 39 4.97 -9.82 -2.67
C TYR A 39 5.24 -8.65 -3.63
N LYS A 40 4.19 -8.18 -4.31
CA LYS A 40 4.28 -7.01 -5.19
C LYS A 40 4.39 -5.73 -4.39
N THR A 41 4.98 -4.74 -5.04
CA THR A 41 5.36 -3.47 -4.46
C THR A 41 4.60 -2.32 -5.09
N GLU A 42 3.41 -2.58 -5.62
CA GLU A 42 2.60 -1.61 -6.35
C GLU A 42 1.20 -1.53 -5.77
N TYR A 43 0.83 -0.33 -5.36
CA TYR A 43 -0.41 -0.06 -4.65
C TYR A 43 -1.10 1.18 -5.20
N ARG A 44 -2.41 1.22 -5.12
CA ARG A 44 -3.25 2.35 -5.47
C ARG A 44 -3.99 2.83 -4.23
N LYS A 45 -3.85 4.11 -3.87
CA LYS A 45 -4.67 4.71 -2.82
C LYS A 45 -6.12 4.80 -3.27
N ILE A 46 -7.03 4.36 -2.42
CA ILE A 46 -8.48 4.38 -2.65
C ILE A 46 -9.23 5.31 -1.70
N SER A 47 -8.68 5.60 -0.52
CA SER A 47 -9.22 6.58 0.44
C SER A 47 -8.10 7.32 1.16
#